data_AF-A0A9P0KSC9-F1
#
_entry.id   AF-A0A9P0KSC9-F1
#
_cell.length_a   1.000
_cell.length_b   1.000
_cell.length_c   1.000
_cell.angle_alpha   90.00
_cell.angle_beta   90.00
_cell.angle_gamma   90.00
#
_symmetry.space_group_name_H-M   'P 1'
#
loop_
_entity.id
_entity.type
_entity.pdbx_description
1 polymer ?
#
loop_
_entity_poly.entity_id
_entity_poly.type
_entity_poly.pdbx_seq_one_letter_code
_entity_poly.pdbx_strand_id
1 'polypeptide(L)'
;MKPMLERKRRARINRCLDELKELMVTALQSEGENVSKLEKADILELTVRHLHKLRRQQRLSANPVIDSDRFRAGYTHCANEVSRCLASTPGVDVQLGTKLMTHLGHRLNEMDKEDSLYLTPNSSRSSPGPQDYSSPKDYSHQKGEEVWRPW
;
A
#
# COMPACT_ATOMS: atom_id res chain seq x y z
N MET A 1 -28.27 29.71 9.95
CA MET A 1 -27.95 28.45 10.64
C MET A 1 -26.74 27.65 10.10
N LYS A 2 -25.98 28.15 9.10
CA LYS A 2 -24.79 27.46 8.54
C LYS A 2 -23.39 27.77 9.16
N PRO A 3 -23.17 28.68 10.14
CA PRO A 3 -21.81 28.99 10.60
C PRO A 3 -21.19 27.92 11.52
N MET A 4 -22.02 27.15 12.24
CA MET A 4 -21.54 26.10 13.16
C MET A 4 -20.99 24.87 12.43
N LEU A 5 -21.63 24.47 11.33
CA LEU A 5 -21.21 23.32 10.52
C LEU A 5 -19.85 23.58 9.85
N GLU A 6 -19.63 24.78 9.34
CA GLU A 6 -18.35 25.16 8.74
C GLU A 6 -17.23 25.24 9.78
N ARG A 7 -17.51 25.72 10.99
CA ARG A 7 -16.54 25.66 12.11
C ARG A 7 -16.15 24.22 12.44
N LYS A 8 -17.12 23.29 12.52
CA LYS A 8 -16.85 21.86 12.76
C LYS A 8 -16.03 21.23 11.63
N ARG A 9 -16.31 21.59 10.38
CA ARG A 9 -15.55 21.15 9.21
C ARG A 9 -14.11 21.65 9.24
N ARG A 10 -13.88 22.94 9.51
CA ARG A 10 -12.54 23.53 9.64
C ARG A 10 -11.73 22.89 10.77
N ALA A 11 -12.37 22.64 11.92
CA ALA A 11 -11.73 21.95 13.03
C ALA A 11 -11.27 20.53 12.63
N ARG A 12 -12.11 19.78 11.90
CA ARG A 12 -11.74 18.46 11.38
C ARG A 12 -10.57 18.53 10.41
N ILE A 13 -10.59 19.47 9.47
CA ILE A 13 -9.50 19.65 8.48
C ILE A 13 -8.17 19.95 9.18
N ASN A 14 -8.15 20.88 10.15
CA ASN A 14 -6.93 21.22 10.86
C ASN A 14 -6.39 20.02 11.66
N ARG A 15 -7.25 19.25 12.35
CA ARG A 15 -6.82 18.02 13.03
C ARG A 15 -6.14 17.04 12.09
N CYS A 16 -6.75 16.77 10.92
CA CYS A 16 -6.15 15.88 9.94
C CYS A 16 -4.82 16.42 9.40
N LEU A 17 -4.67 17.74 9.22
CA LEU A 17 -3.41 18.34 8.80
C LEU A 17 -2.31 18.24 9.88
N ASP A 18 -2.67 18.40 11.15
CA ASP A 18 -1.74 18.26 12.27
C ASP A 18 -1.26 16.80 12.37
N GLU A 19 -2.17 15.82 12.27
CA GLU A 19 -1.82 14.40 12.19
C GLU A 19 -0.91 14.10 10.98
N LEU A 20 -1.23 14.66 9.81
CA LEU A 20 -0.42 14.47 8.60
C LEU A 20 0.99 15.04 8.77
N LYS A 21 1.12 16.19 9.43
CA LYS A 21 2.41 16.80 9.74
C LYS A 21 3.26 15.88 10.62
N GLU A 22 2.70 15.33 11.69
CA GLU A 22 3.43 14.42 12.59
C GLU A 22 3.94 13.16 11.86
N LEU A 23 3.09 12.58 11.01
CA LEU A 23 3.46 11.44 10.17
C LEU A 23 4.59 11.80 9.20
N MET A 24 4.52 12.96 8.54
CA MET A 24 5.54 13.40 7.59
C MET A 24 6.85 13.73 8.27
N VAL A 25 6.84 14.37 9.44
CA VAL A 25 8.05 14.61 10.25
C VAL A 25 8.74 13.29 10.55
N THR A 26 8.00 12.28 11.01
CA THR A 26 8.54 10.95 11.32
C THR A 26 9.12 10.26 10.07
N ALA A 27 8.38 10.28 8.96
CA ALA A 27 8.79 9.62 7.72
C ALA A 27 10.04 10.27 7.10
N LEU A 28 10.08 11.60 7.03
CA LEU A 28 11.13 12.34 6.35
C LEU A 28 12.40 12.54 7.22
N GLN A 29 12.28 12.53 8.55
CA GLN A 29 13.46 12.47 9.43
C GLN A 29 14.30 11.21 9.18
N SER A 30 13.65 10.07 8.89
CA SER A 30 14.37 8.83 8.53
C SER A 30 15.13 8.94 7.19
N GLU A 31 14.76 9.93 6.37
CA GLU A 31 15.36 10.23 5.06
C GLU A 31 16.39 11.38 5.14
N GLY A 32 16.63 11.94 6.34
CA GLY A 32 17.60 13.02 6.57
C GLY A 32 17.10 14.43 6.26
N GLU A 33 15.79 14.61 6.02
CA GLU A 33 15.20 15.93 5.81
C GLU A 33 14.81 16.60 7.14
N ASN A 34 15.02 17.91 7.23
CA ASN A 34 14.64 18.71 8.41
C ASN A 34 13.23 19.29 8.24
N VAL A 35 12.29 18.77 9.01
CA VAL A 35 10.84 18.94 8.78
C VAL A 35 10.16 19.79 9.87
N SER A 36 10.95 20.44 10.73
CA SER A 36 10.48 21.11 11.95
C SER A 36 9.50 22.28 11.70
N LYS A 37 9.33 22.72 10.44
CA LYS A 37 8.54 23.90 10.08
C LYS A 37 7.80 23.78 8.74
N LEU A 38 6.97 22.74 8.60
CA LEU A 38 6.10 22.61 7.42
C LEU A 38 4.93 23.60 7.44
N GLU A 39 4.71 24.29 6.32
CA GLU A 39 3.48 25.04 6.05
C GLU A 39 2.36 24.11 5.55
N LYS A 40 1.13 24.62 5.49
CA LYS A 40 -0.03 23.81 5.05
C LYS A 40 0.10 23.29 3.62
N ALA A 41 0.68 24.09 2.73
CA ALA A 41 0.94 23.69 1.35
C ALA A 41 2.00 22.57 1.30
N ASP A 42 3.10 22.74 2.04
CA ASP A 42 4.17 21.74 2.12
C ASP A 42 3.67 20.41 2.69
N ILE A 43 2.86 20.44 3.77
CA ILE A 43 2.26 19.23 4.35
C ILE A 43 1.52 18.43 3.27
N LEU A 44 0.68 19.11 2.47
CA LEU A 44 -0.09 18.46 1.41
C LEU A 44 0.80 17.96 0.28
N GLU A 45 1.75 18.77 -0.19
CA GLU A 45 2.63 18.42 -1.29
C GLU A 45 3.55 17.25 -0.93
N LEU A 46 4.22 17.31 0.22
CA LEU A 46 5.11 16.26 0.69
C LEU A 46 4.35 14.97 0.94
N THR A 47 3.15 15.04 1.51
CA THR A 47 2.32 13.84 1.71
C THR A 47 1.96 13.20 0.38
N VAL A 48 1.52 13.97 -0.62
CA VAL A 48 1.20 13.43 -1.94
C VAL A 48 2.44 12.81 -2.60
N ARG A 49 3.59 13.49 -2.53
CA ARG A 49 4.86 12.96 -3.05
C ARG A 49 5.26 11.66 -2.36
N HIS A 50 5.12 11.60 -1.03
CA HIS A 50 5.41 10.43 -0.23
C HIS A 50 4.47 9.26 -0.56
N LEU A 51 3.16 9.51 -0.72
CA LEU A 51 2.20 8.50 -1.16
C LEU A 51 2.56 7.96 -2.56
N HIS A 52 2.94 8.82 -3.51
CA HIS A 52 3.43 8.35 -4.80
C HIS A 52 4.70 7.49 -4.69
N LYS A 53 5.63 7.87 -3.81
CA LYS A 53 6.84 7.07 -3.52
C LYS A 53 6.47 5.70 -2.95
N LEU A 54 5.61 5.66 -1.93
CA LEU A 54 5.14 4.40 -1.33
C LEU A 54 4.40 3.53 -2.34
N ARG A 55 3.59 4.12 -3.24
CA ARG A 55 2.92 3.38 -4.32
C ARG A 55 3.90 2.73 -5.28
N ARG A 56 4.94 3.46 -5.71
CA ARG A 56 6.00 2.89 -6.59
C ARG A 56 6.77 1.78 -5.89
N GLN A 57 6.99 1.91 -4.58
CA GLN A 57 7.62 0.88 -3.75
C GLN A 57 6.64 -0.23 -3.35
N GLN A 58 5.37 -0.17 -3.77
CA GLN A 58 4.31 -1.11 -3.42
C GLN A 58 4.13 -1.31 -1.90
N ARG A 59 4.41 -0.26 -1.10
CA ARG A 59 4.33 -0.24 0.37
C ARG A 59 3.00 0.27 0.92
N LEU A 60 2.09 0.75 0.06
CA LEU A 60 0.76 1.25 0.47
C LEU A 60 -0.27 0.13 0.66
N SER A 61 -0.03 -1.01 0.05
CA SER A 61 -0.82 -2.22 0.21
C SER A 61 0.07 -3.26 0.88
N ALA A 62 -0.47 -4.04 1.81
CA ALA A 62 0.10 -5.35 2.09
C ALA A 62 0.04 -6.12 0.77
N ASN A 63 1.16 -6.17 0.04
CA ASN A 63 1.23 -6.89 -1.20
C ASN A 63 1.63 -8.32 -0.84
N PRO A 64 0.69 -9.29 -0.85
CA PRO A 64 1.00 -10.67 -0.51
C PRO A 64 2.14 -11.23 -1.37
N VAL A 65 2.30 -10.73 -2.60
CA VAL A 65 3.41 -11.11 -3.49
C VAL A 65 4.75 -10.63 -2.96
N ILE A 66 4.85 -9.41 -2.43
CA ILE A 66 6.10 -8.88 -1.87
C ILE A 66 6.45 -9.56 -0.56
N ASP A 67 5.45 -9.80 0.28
CA ASP A 67 5.66 -10.51 1.55
C ASP A 67 6.07 -11.97 1.30
N SER A 68 5.47 -12.62 0.30
CA SER A 68 5.89 -13.96 -0.12
C SER A 68 7.29 -13.97 -0.73
N ASP A 69 7.60 -13.06 -1.66
CA ASP A 69 8.95 -12.94 -2.25
C ASP A 69 10.00 -12.68 -1.17
N ARG A 70 9.70 -11.83 -0.19
CA ARG A 70 10.58 -11.55 0.95
C ARG A 70 10.77 -12.79 1.83
N PHE A 71 9.71 -13.54 2.11
CA PHE A 71 9.79 -14.78 2.85
C PHE A 71 10.60 -15.84 2.09
N ARG A 72 10.37 -16.00 0.79
CA ARG A 72 11.11 -16.91 -0.11
C ARG A 72 12.59 -16.57 -0.16
N ALA A 73 12.94 -15.29 -0.26
CA ALA A 73 14.32 -14.83 -0.20
C ALA A 73 14.97 -15.20 1.14
N GLY A 74 14.29 -14.97 2.27
CA GLY A 74 14.76 -15.35 3.60
C GLY A 74 14.91 -16.86 3.79
N TYR A 75 13.95 -17.64 3.28
CA TYR A 75 13.98 -19.10 3.29
C TYR A 75 15.19 -19.63 2.52
N THR A 76 15.40 -19.12 1.30
CA THR A 76 16.52 -19.49 0.44
C THR A 76 17.86 -19.15 1.10
N HIS A 77 17.95 -17.99 1.76
CA HIS A 77 19.13 -17.60 2.52
C HIS A 77 19.41 -18.58 3.67
N CYS A 78 18.39 -18.95 4.44
CA CYS A 78 18.51 -19.93 5.52
C CYS A 78 18.93 -21.31 5.01
N ALA A 79 18.32 -21.80 3.91
CA ALA A 79 18.69 -23.07 3.31
C ALA A 79 20.15 -23.09 2.82
N ASN A 80 20.63 -21.98 2.26
CA ASN A 80 22.04 -21.83 1.90
C ASN A 80 22.96 -21.85 3.13
N GLU A 81 22.55 -21.23 4.23
CA GLU A 81 23.31 -21.26 5.48
C GLU A 81 23.36 -22.66 6.08
N VAL A 82 22.25 -23.40 6.06
CA VAL A 82 22.21 -24.81 6.44
C VAL A 82 23.19 -25.63 5.61
N SER A 83 23.20 -25.42 4.29
CA SER A 83 24.18 -26.07 3.39
C SER A 83 25.63 -25.76 3.79
N ARG A 84 25.95 -24.50 4.07
CA ARG A 84 27.29 -24.09 4.55
C ARG A 84 27.65 -24.74 5.88
N CYS A 85 26.74 -24.75 6.86
CA CYS A 85 26.95 -25.37 8.16
C CYS A 85 27.22 -26.86 8.03
N LEU A 86 26.43 -27.58 7.23
CA LEU A 86 26.62 -29.01 6.98
C LEU A 86 27.97 -29.29 6.31
N ALA A 87 28.37 -28.48 5.32
CA ALA A 87 29.66 -28.63 4.64
C ALA A 87 30.86 -28.34 5.54
N SER A 88 30.68 -27.45 6.53
CA SER A 88 31.75 -27.02 7.44
C SER A 88 31.86 -27.89 8.71
N THR A 89 30.93 -28.81 8.94
CA THR A 89 30.88 -29.65 10.15
C THR A 89 31.51 -31.02 9.87
N PRO A 90 32.64 -31.36 10.51
CA PRO A 90 33.26 -32.67 10.35
C PRO A 90 32.36 -33.79 10.87
N GLY A 91 32.24 -34.89 10.12
CA GLY A 91 31.49 -36.08 10.56
C GLY A 91 29.98 -36.05 10.28
N VAL A 92 29.47 -35.04 9.58
CA VAL A 92 28.09 -35.04 9.10
C VAL A 92 27.92 -36.05 7.96
N ASP A 93 26.88 -36.87 8.05
CA ASP A 93 26.51 -37.81 6.99
C ASP A 93 26.03 -37.07 5.72
N VAL A 94 26.68 -37.37 4.60
CA VAL A 94 26.39 -36.79 3.28
C VAL A 94 24.98 -37.17 2.81
N GLN A 95 24.48 -38.36 3.17
CA GLN A 95 23.14 -38.78 2.79
C GLN A 95 22.07 -37.98 3.55
N LEU A 96 22.27 -37.77 4.85
CA LEU A 96 21.43 -36.87 5.66
C LEU A 96 21.45 -35.44 5.11
N GLY A 97 22.61 -34.90 4.79
CA GLY A 97 22.75 -33.56 4.22
C GLY A 97 22.00 -33.40 2.90
N THR A 98 22.16 -34.38 1.99
CA THR A 98 21.43 -34.43 0.72
C THR A 98 19.92 -34.49 0.95
N LYS A 99 19.45 -35.37 1.85
CA LYS A 99 18.02 -35.53 2.15
C LYS A 99 17.41 -34.25 2.70
N LEU A 100 18.13 -33.54 3.58
CA LEU A 100 17.67 -32.28 4.14
C LEU A 100 17.59 -31.19 3.07
N MET A 101 18.64 -31.03 2.26
CA MET A 101 18.65 -30.01 1.19
C MET A 101 17.59 -30.29 0.11
N THR A 102 17.37 -31.55 -0.23
CA THR A 102 16.26 -31.96 -1.13
C THR A 102 14.90 -31.61 -0.52
N HIS A 103 14.70 -31.84 0.78
CA HIS A 103 13.46 -31.46 1.46
C HIS A 103 13.23 -29.95 1.44
N LEU A 104 14.26 -29.14 1.75
CA LEU A 104 14.18 -27.69 1.71
C LEU A 104 13.87 -27.17 0.29
N GLY A 105 14.49 -27.76 -0.74
CA GLY A 105 14.21 -27.44 -2.14
C GLY A 105 12.77 -27.77 -2.55
N HIS A 106 12.25 -28.94 -2.14
CA HIS A 106 10.86 -29.31 -2.41
C HIS A 106 9.85 -28.35 -1.76
N ARG A 107 10.09 -27.98 -0.49
CA ARG A 107 9.25 -27.01 0.23
C ARG A 107 9.22 -25.65 -0.45
N LEU A 108 10.37 -25.15 -0.93
CA LEU A 108 10.45 -23.89 -1.67
C LEU A 108 9.61 -23.93 -2.96
N ASN A 109 9.64 -25.05 -3.69
CA ASN A 109 8.85 -25.24 -4.91
C ASN A 109 7.35 -25.45 -4.66
N GLU A 110 6.96 -25.92 -3.48
CA GLU A 110 5.54 -25.97 -3.08
C GLU A 110 4.99 -24.57 -2.81
N MET A 111 5.80 -23.70 -2.20
CA MET A 111 5.44 -22.30 -1.96
C MET A 111 5.24 -21.53 -3.29
N ASP A 112 6.00 -21.85 -4.36
CA ASP A 112 5.76 -21.29 -5.71
C ASP A 112 4.36 -21.61 -6.27
N LYS A 113 3.85 -22.80 -5.95
CA LYS A 113 2.56 -23.26 -6.46
C LYS A 113 1.39 -22.61 -5.72
N GLU A 114 1.55 -22.34 -4.43
CA GLU A 114 0.54 -21.67 -3.62
C GLU A 114 0.37 -20.21 -4.05
N ASP A 115 1.46 -19.48 -4.32
CA ASP A 115 1.40 -18.09 -4.80
C ASP A 115 0.64 -17.93 -6.12
N SER A 116 0.76 -18.92 -7.00
CA SER A 116 0.09 -18.91 -8.30
C SER A 116 -1.44 -18.94 -8.21
N LEU A 117 -2.01 -19.34 -7.06
CA LEU A 117 -3.46 -19.43 -6.86
C LEU A 117 -4.09 -18.09 -6.43
N TYR A 118 -3.30 -17.10 -6.03
CA TYR A 118 -3.78 -15.77 -5.62
C TYR A 118 -3.71 -14.72 -6.74
N LEU A 119 -3.16 -15.08 -7.90
CA LEU A 119 -2.89 -14.17 -9.03
C LEU A 119 -4.08 -13.96 -9.98
N THR A 120 -5.33 -14.12 -9.56
CA THR A 120 -6.46 -13.58 -10.36
C THR A 120 -6.65 -12.10 -10.03
N PRO A 121 -6.30 -11.16 -10.92
CA PRO A 121 -6.81 -9.80 -10.78
C PRO A 121 -8.29 -9.91 -11.09
N ASN A 122 -9.15 -9.76 -10.08
CA ASN A 122 -10.59 -9.62 -10.28
C ASN A 122 -10.88 -8.28 -11.00
N SER A 123 -10.57 -8.22 -12.29
CA SER A 123 -10.88 -7.14 -13.21
C SER A 123 -12.05 -7.59 -14.06
N SER A 124 -13.27 -7.47 -13.53
CA SER A 124 -14.50 -7.19 -14.28
C SER A 124 -15.73 -7.46 -13.41
N ARG A 125 -16.20 -6.43 -12.71
CA ARG A 125 -17.62 -6.35 -12.39
C ARG A 125 -18.15 -5.02 -12.93
N SER A 126 -18.34 -5.00 -14.24
CA SER A 126 -19.25 -4.07 -14.90
C SER A 126 -20.66 -4.37 -14.39
N SER A 127 -21.19 -3.48 -13.56
CA SER A 127 -22.60 -3.53 -13.16
C SER A 127 -23.49 -3.15 -14.36
N PRO A 128 -24.61 -3.85 -14.60
CA PRO A 128 -25.58 -3.44 -15.61
C PRO A 128 -26.31 -2.18 -15.16
N GLY A 129 -26.39 -1.19 -16.05
CA GLY A 129 -27.16 0.04 -15.83
C GLY A 129 -28.66 -0.22 -15.79
N PRO A 130 -29.45 0.60 -15.07
CA PRO A 130 -30.90 0.59 -15.23
C PRO A 130 -31.34 1.51 -16.37
N GLN A 131 -32.31 0.99 -17.11
CA GLN A 131 -32.96 1.54 -18.28
C GLN A 131 -33.82 2.78 -18.02
N ASP A 132 -34.00 3.53 -19.10
CA ASP A 132 -34.98 4.56 -19.43
C ASP A 132 -36.22 4.67 -18.52
N TYR A 133 -36.46 5.89 -18.06
CA TYR A 133 -37.81 6.40 -17.86
C TYR A 133 -37.90 7.84 -18.41
N SER A 134 -38.75 8.00 -19.42
CA SER A 134 -39.07 9.25 -20.10
C SER A 134 -39.56 10.36 -19.15
N SER A 135 -39.05 11.58 -19.41
CA SER A 135 -39.63 12.88 -19.04
C SER A 135 -41.00 13.09 -19.73
N PRO A 136 -41.87 14.09 -19.39
CA PRO A 136 -41.49 15.48 -19.07
C PRO A 136 -42.39 16.26 -18.08
N LYS A 137 -41.93 17.43 -17.62
CA LYS A 137 -42.70 18.70 -17.65
C LYS A 137 -41.86 19.91 -17.23
N ASP A 138 -41.98 20.95 -18.05
CA ASP A 138 -41.48 22.32 -17.90
C ASP A 138 -41.73 22.94 -16.53
N TYR A 139 -40.71 23.62 -15.99
CA TYR A 139 -40.85 24.96 -15.42
C TYR A 139 -39.53 25.71 -15.60
N SER A 140 -39.61 26.72 -16.46
CA SER A 140 -38.66 27.83 -16.57
C SER A 140 -38.51 28.54 -15.23
N HIS A 141 -37.27 28.86 -14.84
CA HIS A 141 -36.88 30.14 -14.22
C HIS A 141 -35.35 30.27 -14.18
N GLN A 142 -34.85 31.28 -14.88
CA GLN A 142 -33.49 31.80 -14.80
C GLN A 142 -33.11 32.19 -13.37
N LYS A 143 -31.97 31.72 -12.86
CA LYS A 143 -31.01 32.58 -12.12
C LYS A 143 -29.68 31.88 -11.85
N GLY A 144 -28.61 32.52 -12.31
CA GLY A 144 -27.30 32.50 -11.65
C GLY A 144 -26.43 31.29 -11.94
N GLU A 145 -25.41 31.50 -12.76
CA GLU A 145 -24.19 30.71 -12.77
C GLU A 145 -23.57 30.71 -11.36
N GLU A 146 -23.93 29.75 -10.51
CA GLU A 146 -23.08 29.35 -9.39
C GLU A 146 -21.94 28.50 -9.93
N VAL A 147 -20.97 29.19 -10.54
CA VAL A 147 -19.62 28.70 -10.76
C VAL A 147 -19.15 28.12 -9.44
N TRP A 148 -18.95 26.80 -9.43
CA TRP A 148 -18.31 26.09 -8.35
C TRP A 148 -16.98 26.79 -8.01
N ARG A 149 -16.87 27.38 -6.81
CA ARG A 149 -15.61 27.92 -6.29
C ARG A 149 -15.12 27.01 -5.18
N PRO A 150 -13.93 26.38 -5.33
CA PRO A 150 -13.30 25.74 -4.21
C PRO A 150 -12.70 26.84 -3.33
N TRP A 151 -13.37 27.08 -2.20
CA TRP A 151 -12.96 27.93 -1.07
C TRP A 151 -13.01 29.44 -1.29
#